data_AF-A0A9W3Z013-F1
#
_entry.id   AF-A0A9W3Z013-F1
#
_cell.length_a   1.000
_cell.length_b   1.000
_cell.length_c   1.000
_cell.angle_alpha   90.00
_cell.angle_beta   90.00
_cell.angle_gamma   90.00
#
_symmetry.space_group_name_H-M   'P 1'
#
loop_
_entity.id
_entity.type
_entity.pdbx_description
1 polymer ?
#
loop_
_entity_poly.entity_id
_entity_poly.type
_entity_poly.pdbx_seq_one_letter_code
_entity_poly.pdbx_strand_id
1 'polypeptide(L)'
;MGRRQEKYLSSLNEQDLVSIKLEDAANELNLAISTISRAIKDKYVECQGKVFSLKLLFPRKSISNLTQNQLERMLKDFIELEDPQKALSDQQLVNKFKEEEISISRRTISKYRKKLGIKNSYQRNQK
;
A
#
# COMPACT_ATOMS: atom_id res chain seq x y z
N MET A 1 13.29 13.96 -12.75
CA MET A 1 12.61 13.56 -11.48
C MET A 1 11.40 14.42 -11.06
N GLY A 2 11.42 15.76 -11.12
CA GLY A 2 10.32 16.62 -10.62
C GLY A 2 8.93 16.40 -11.26
N ARG A 3 8.87 15.90 -12.49
CA ARG A 3 7.59 15.73 -13.23
C ARG A 3 6.71 14.57 -12.77
N ARG A 4 7.26 13.58 -12.05
CA ARG A 4 6.49 12.37 -11.69
C ARG A 4 5.48 12.61 -10.55
N GLN A 5 5.69 13.63 -9.71
CA GLN A 5 4.79 13.99 -8.60
C GLN A 5 4.03 15.30 -8.87
N GLU A 6 4.03 15.84 -10.10
CA GLU A 6 3.41 17.13 -10.39
C GLU A 6 1.93 17.19 -10.04
N LYS A 7 1.18 16.12 -10.31
CA LYS A 7 -0.23 16.03 -9.93
C LYS A 7 -0.43 16.08 -8.42
N TYR A 8 0.32 15.28 -7.66
CA TYR A 8 0.30 15.29 -6.19
C TYR A 8 0.70 16.64 -5.61
N LEU A 9 1.77 17.27 -6.10
CA LEU A 9 2.22 18.57 -5.60
C LEU A 9 1.24 19.70 -5.95
N SER A 10 0.41 19.49 -6.98
CA SER A 10 -0.63 20.45 -7.39
C SER A 10 -1.95 20.25 -6.64
N SER A 11 -2.37 19.02 -6.37
CA SER A 11 -3.65 18.71 -5.71
C SER A 11 -3.54 18.50 -4.20
N LEU A 12 -2.35 18.08 -3.74
CA LEU A 12 -2.06 17.61 -2.38
C LEU A 12 -2.95 16.44 -1.91
N ASN A 13 -3.65 15.79 -2.84
CA ASN A 13 -4.48 14.63 -2.54
C ASN A 13 -3.62 13.37 -2.54
N GLU A 14 -3.71 12.56 -1.48
CA GLU A 14 -2.95 11.31 -1.38
C GLU A 14 -3.21 10.33 -2.53
N GLN A 15 -4.38 10.42 -3.18
CA GLN A 15 -4.74 9.59 -4.33
C GLN A 15 -3.93 9.91 -5.60
N ASP A 16 -3.38 11.12 -5.70
CA ASP A 16 -2.57 11.57 -6.84
C ASP A 16 -1.07 11.29 -6.65
N LEU A 17 -0.68 10.72 -5.49
CA LEU A 17 0.69 10.36 -5.19
C LEU A 17 1.14 9.20 -6.08
N VAL A 18 2.10 9.48 -6.96
CA VAL A 18 2.66 8.47 -7.84
C VAL A 18 3.68 7.64 -7.06
N SER A 19 3.55 6.31 -7.09
CA SER A 19 4.50 5.43 -6.38
C SER A 19 5.87 5.40 -7.09
N ILE A 20 6.81 6.24 -6.64
CA ILE A 20 8.21 6.19 -7.10
C ILE A 20 9.04 5.38 -6.09
N LYS A 21 9.71 4.32 -6.55
CA LYS A 21 10.60 3.55 -5.67
C LYS A 21 11.93 4.28 -5.48
N LEU A 22 12.51 4.13 -4.29
CA LEU A 22 13.89 4.55 -4.04
C LEU A 22 14.88 3.81 -4.95
N GLU A 23 14.59 2.55 -5.31
CA GLU A 23 15.39 1.77 -6.26
C GLU A 23 15.40 2.41 -7.64
N ASP A 24 14.23 2.86 -8.12
CA ASP A 24 14.10 3.49 -9.44
C ASP A 24 14.87 4.82 -9.47
N ALA A 25 14.83 5.59 -8.38
CA ALA A 25 15.61 6.82 -8.24
C ALA A 25 17.13 6.56 -8.11
N ALA A 26 17.51 5.49 -7.40
CA ALA A 26 18.90 5.04 -7.25
C ALA A 26 19.51 4.65 -8.59
N ASN A 27 18.76 3.91 -9.40
CA ASN A 27 19.18 3.49 -10.73
C ASN A 27 19.30 4.69 -11.70
N GLU A 28 18.32 5.61 -11.69
CA GLU A 28 18.35 6.80 -12.56
C GLU A 28 19.53 7.74 -12.25
N LEU A 29 19.91 7.84 -10.98
CA LEU A 29 21.02 8.70 -10.53
C LEU A 29 22.35 7.95 -10.40
N ASN A 30 22.38 6.64 -10.66
CA ASN A 30 23.54 5.78 -10.48
C ASN A 30 24.15 5.86 -9.05
N LEU A 31 23.28 5.93 -8.03
CA LEU A 31 23.64 6.06 -6.61
C LEU A 31 23.15 4.84 -5.82
N ALA A 32 23.79 4.56 -4.68
CA ALA A 32 23.28 3.57 -3.75
C ALA A 32 21.95 4.02 -3.12
N ILE A 33 21.04 3.06 -2.88
CA ILE A 33 19.75 3.29 -2.21
C ILE A 33 19.96 3.96 -0.84
N SER A 34 21.00 3.55 -0.11
CA SER A 34 21.37 4.13 1.19
C SER A 34 21.76 5.61 1.08
N THR A 35 22.43 6.01 0.00
CA THR A 35 22.83 7.40 -0.27
C THR A 35 21.60 8.28 -0.48
N ILE A 36 20.67 7.86 -1.34
CA ILE A 36 19.42 8.59 -1.58
C ILE A 36 18.56 8.62 -0.31
N SER A 37 18.42 7.48 0.38
CA SER A 37 17.64 7.42 1.62
C SER A 37 18.19 8.36 2.69
N ARG A 38 19.50 8.59 2.75
CA ARG A 38 20.15 9.48 3.72
C ARG A 38 20.03 10.94 3.28
N ALA A 39 20.11 11.21 1.98
CA ALA A 39 19.92 12.54 1.41
C ALA A 39 18.52 13.10 1.66
N ILE A 40 17.48 12.26 1.56
CA ILE A 40 16.08 12.66 1.79
C ILE A 40 15.66 12.57 3.26
N LYS A 41 16.48 11.93 4.11
CA LYS A 41 16.20 11.78 5.54
C LYS A 41 16.25 13.17 6.19
N ASP A 42 15.22 13.50 6.95
CA ASP A 42 15.09 14.78 7.66
C ASP A 42 15.12 16.00 6.74
N LYS A 43 14.70 15.83 5.48
CA LYS A 43 14.45 16.93 4.54
C LYS A 43 12.97 17.13 4.36
N TYR A 44 12.60 18.40 4.27
CA TYR A 44 11.22 18.85 4.14
C TYR A 44 11.12 19.78 2.95
N VAL A 45 9.98 19.74 2.28
CA VAL A 45 9.65 20.64 1.18
C VAL A 45 8.38 21.40 1.55
N GLU A 46 8.39 22.69 1.28
CA GLU A 46 7.19 23.50 1.37
C GLU A 46 6.52 23.54 -0.01
N CYS A 47 5.23 23.21 -0.06
CA CYS A 47 4.43 23.31 -1.26
C CYS A 47 3.03 23.82 -0.90
N GLN A 48 2.60 24.89 -1.55
CA GLN A 48 1.29 25.53 -1.34
C GLN A 48 0.98 25.84 0.14
N GLY A 49 1.97 26.33 0.89
CA GLY A 49 1.83 26.68 2.31
C GLY A 49 1.76 25.47 3.27
N LYS A 50 2.04 24.26 2.78
CA LYS A 50 2.16 23.06 3.62
C LYS A 50 3.58 22.49 3.53
N VAL A 51 4.09 22.04 4.68
CA VAL A 51 5.42 21.43 4.79
C VAL A 51 5.28 19.92 4.83
N PHE A 52 5.98 19.23 3.93
CA PHE A 52 5.94 17.77 3.82
C PHE A 52 7.34 17.18 3.92
N SER A 53 7.47 16.01 4.54
CA SER A 53 8.72 15.26 4.49
C SER A 53 8.97 14.76 3.08
N LEU A 54 10.16 14.97 2.54
CA LEU A 54 10.55 14.52 1.21
C LEU A 54 10.47 13.00 1.06
N LYS A 55 10.55 12.27 2.18
CA LYS A 55 10.36 10.82 2.26
C LYS A 55 8.96 10.37 1.82
N LEU A 56 7.94 11.22 1.98
CA LEU A 56 6.56 10.90 1.58
C LEU A 56 6.44 10.72 0.06
N LEU A 57 7.31 11.37 -0.72
CA LEU A 57 7.33 11.26 -2.19
C LEU A 57 7.91 9.92 -2.68
N PHE A 58 8.48 9.12 -1.79
CA PHE A 58 9.05 7.80 -2.06
C PHE A 58 8.39 6.74 -1.19
N PRO A 59 7.11 6.41 -1.46
CA PRO A 59 6.43 5.38 -0.69
C PRO A 59 7.22 4.07 -0.82
N ARG A 60 7.65 3.52 0.33
CA ARG A 60 8.13 2.13 0.36
C ARG A 60 6.97 1.29 -0.10
N LYS A 61 7.18 0.45 -1.12
CA LYS A 61 6.21 -0.55 -1.57
C LYS A 61 5.50 -1.14 -0.35
N SER A 62 4.25 -0.74 -0.17
CA SER A 62 3.31 -1.65 0.41
C SER A 62 3.03 -2.69 -0.67
N ILE A 63 2.80 -3.91 -0.18
CA ILE A 63 2.81 -5.15 -0.93
C ILE A 63 1.92 -4.96 -2.17
N SER A 64 2.50 -5.12 -3.36
CA SER A 64 1.78 -5.09 -4.65
C SER A 64 0.87 -3.87 -4.89
N ASN A 65 1.45 -2.68 -4.95
CA ASN A 65 0.80 -1.43 -5.42
C ASN A 65 -0.34 -0.87 -4.55
N LEU A 66 -0.74 -1.56 -3.49
CA LEU A 66 -1.65 -1.01 -2.48
C LEU A 66 -0.87 -0.35 -1.37
N THR A 67 -1.37 0.74 -0.80
CA THR A 67 -0.97 1.19 0.54
C THR A 67 -1.58 0.28 1.62
N GLN A 68 -1.03 0.34 2.84
CA GLN A 68 -1.54 -0.47 3.95
C GLN A 68 -3.04 -0.22 4.21
N ASN A 69 -3.47 1.05 4.16
CA ASN A 69 -4.85 1.44 4.39
C ASN A 69 -5.79 0.90 3.30
N GLN A 70 -5.36 0.90 2.03
CA GLN A 70 -6.15 0.36 0.94
C GLN A 70 -6.31 -1.16 1.06
N LEU A 71 -5.25 -1.88 1.44
CA LEU A 71 -5.32 -3.33 1.71
C LEU A 71 -6.31 -3.65 2.82
N GLU A 72 -6.25 -2.92 3.94
CA GLU A 72 -7.17 -3.12 5.07
C GLU A 72 -8.63 -2.84 4.69
N ARG A 73 -8.87 -1.83 3.85
CA ARG A 73 -10.21 -1.51 3.34
C ARG A 73 -10.76 -2.59 2.41
N MET A 74 -10.02 -2.95 1.37
CA MET A 74 -10.45 -4.00 0.42
C MET A 74 -10.69 -5.34 1.13
N LEU A 75 -9.85 -5.67 2.12
CA LEU A 75 -10.04 -6.88 2.91
C LEU A 75 -11.35 -6.87 3.69
N LYS A 76 -11.79 -5.72 4.23
CA LYS A 76 -13.11 -5.60 4.85
C LYS A 76 -14.22 -5.73 3.82
N ASP A 77 -14.12 -5.03 2.70
CA ASP A 77 -15.15 -5.03 1.65
C ASP A 77 -15.40 -6.46 1.13
N PHE A 78 -14.34 -7.24 0.88
CA PHE A 78 -14.48 -8.65 0.47
C PHE A 78 -15.12 -9.54 1.53
N ILE A 79 -14.96 -9.20 2.80
CA ILE A 79 -15.50 -9.96 3.93
C ILE A 79 -16.94 -9.54 4.22
N GLU A 80 -17.30 -8.28 4.01
CA GLU A 80 -18.69 -7.81 4.12
C GLU A 80 -19.57 -8.36 2.99
N LEU A 81 -18.99 -8.57 1.80
CA LEU A 81 -19.65 -9.17 0.65
C LEU A 81 -19.61 -10.71 0.65
N GLU A 82 -19.02 -11.34 1.68
CA GLU A 82 -18.92 -12.81 1.73
C GLU A 82 -20.25 -13.46 2.13
N ASP A 83 -20.52 -14.64 1.60
CA ASP A 83 -21.62 -15.48 2.06
C ASP A 83 -21.26 -16.05 3.45
N PRO A 84 -22.04 -15.79 4.52
CA PRO A 84 -21.77 -16.31 5.85
C PRO A 84 -21.71 -17.85 5.91
N GLN A 85 -22.43 -18.56 5.02
CA GLN A 85 -22.41 -20.01 4.94
C GLN A 85 -21.19 -20.57 4.19
N LYS A 86 -20.48 -19.71 3.44
CA LYS A 86 -19.28 -20.03 2.66
C LYS A 86 -18.22 -18.93 2.82
N ALA A 87 -17.79 -18.72 4.06
CA ALA A 87 -16.80 -17.71 4.40
C ALA A 87 -15.50 -17.89 3.59
N LEU A 88 -14.99 -16.80 3.01
CA LEU A 88 -13.81 -16.83 2.13
C LEU A 88 -12.56 -17.19 2.92
N SER A 89 -11.89 -18.27 2.52
CA SER A 89 -10.59 -18.64 3.08
C SER A 89 -9.51 -17.59 2.74
N ASP A 90 -8.46 -17.53 3.56
CA ASP A 90 -7.30 -16.66 3.30
C ASP A 90 -6.71 -16.91 1.88
N GLN A 91 -6.86 -18.12 1.33
CA GLN A 91 -6.41 -18.43 -0.04
C GLN A 91 -7.37 -17.90 -1.11
N GLN A 92 -8.68 -17.93 -0.88
CA GLN A 92 -9.67 -17.34 -1.79
C GLN A 92 -9.56 -15.82 -1.81
N LEU A 93 -9.28 -15.20 -0.66
CA LEU A 93 -8.98 -13.77 -0.58
C LEU A 93 -7.75 -13.43 -1.43
N VAL A 94 -6.66 -14.22 -1.36
CA VAL A 94 -5.50 -14.03 -2.25
C VAL A 94 -5.90 -14.07 -3.73
N ASN A 95 -6.78 -14.99 -4.11
CA ASN A 95 -7.26 -15.07 -5.50
C ASN A 95 -8.10 -13.83 -5.88
N LYS A 96 -8.96 -13.33 -4.98
CA LYS A 96 -9.72 -12.08 -5.18
C LYS A 96 -8.82 -10.87 -5.37
N PHE A 97 -7.78 -10.74 -4.55
CA PHE A 97 -6.77 -9.70 -4.77
C PHE A 97 -6.03 -9.89 -6.11
N LYS A 98 -5.78 -11.13 -6.53
CA LYS A 98 -5.16 -11.42 -7.82
C LYS A 98 -6.05 -11.05 -9.01
N GLU A 99 -7.38 -11.18 -8.88
CA GLU A 99 -8.36 -10.70 -9.88
C GLU A 99 -8.27 -9.18 -10.07
N GLU A 100 -8.01 -8.44 -8.98
CA GLU A 100 -7.77 -7.00 -8.97
C GLU A 100 -6.30 -6.61 -9.33
N GLU A 101 -5.57 -7.51 -10.00
CA GLU A 101 -4.14 -7.36 -10.35
C GLU A 101 -3.18 -7.13 -9.16
N ILE A 102 -3.61 -7.45 -7.95
CA ILE A 102 -2.84 -7.27 -6.71
C ILE A 102 -2.28 -8.62 -6.24
N SER A 103 -0.96 -8.79 -6.41
CA SER A 103 -0.26 -10.01 -5.98
C SER A 103 0.09 -9.97 -4.49
N ILE A 104 -0.71 -10.60 -3.64
CA ILE A 104 -0.51 -10.63 -2.18
C ILE A 104 -0.32 -12.05 -1.66
N SER A 105 0.58 -12.23 -0.69
CA SER A 105 0.78 -13.54 -0.07
C SER A 105 -0.33 -13.88 0.91
N ARG A 106 -0.67 -15.18 1.03
CA ARG A 106 -1.60 -15.67 2.05
C ARG A 106 -1.19 -15.24 3.46
N ARG A 107 0.12 -15.26 3.77
CA ARG A 107 0.67 -14.81 5.07
C ARG A 107 0.36 -13.35 5.35
N THR A 108 0.41 -12.50 4.32
CA THR A 108 0.05 -11.08 4.42
C THR A 108 -1.43 -10.91 4.73
N ILE A 109 -2.31 -11.61 4.00
CA ILE A 109 -3.75 -11.61 4.27
C ILE A 109 -4.03 -12.06 5.71
N SER A 110 -3.46 -13.19 6.15
CA SER A 110 -3.65 -13.68 7.53
C SER A 110 -3.17 -12.67 8.59
N LYS A 111 -2.06 -11.96 8.33
CA LYS A 111 -1.54 -10.92 9.23
C LYS A 111 -2.52 -9.75 9.38
N TYR A 112 -3.01 -9.21 8.26
CA TYR A 112 -3.94 -8.08 8.29
C TYR A 112 -5.34 -8.46 8.76
N ARG A 113 -5.82 -9.66 8.42
CA ARG A 113 -7.07 -10.20 8.95
C ARG A 113 -7.06 -10.27 10.48
N LYS A 114 -5.99 -10.79 11.08
CA LYS A 114 -5.80 -10.81 12.53
C LYS A 114 -5.75 -9.41 13.13
N LYS A 115 -5.05 -8.48 12.47
CA LYS A 115 -4.98 -7.07 12.90
C LYS A 115 -6.35 -6.41 12.95
N LEU A 116 -7.24 -6.74 12.01
CA LEU A 116 -8.61 -6.24 11.94
C LEU A 116 -9.59 -6.99 12.88
N GLY A 117 -9.13 -7.96 13.67
CA GLY A 117 -9.98 -8.74 14.57
C GLY A 117 -10.91 -9.74 13.88
N ILE A 118 -10.69 -9.99 12.59
CA ILE A 118 -11.55 -10.88 11.80
C ILE A 118 -11.14 -12.34 12.08
N LYS A 119 -12.12 -13.17 12.45
CA LYS A 119 -11.92 -14.61 12.69
C LYS A 119 -11.52 -15.34 11.40
N ASN A 120 -10.97 -16.56 11.53
CA ASN A 120 -10.64 -17.36 10.36
C ASN A 120 -11.93 -17.87 9.67
N SER A 121 -11.83 -18.30 8.41
CA SER A 121 -12.99 -18.75 7.65
C SER A 121 -13.77 -19.87 8.35
N TYR A 122 -13.08 -20.84 8.95
CA TYR A 122 -13.72 -21.93 9.69
C TYR A 122 -14.60 -21.44 10.86
N GLN A 123 -14.10 -20.49 11.64
CA GLN A 123 -14.83 -19.88 12.76
C GLN A 123 -15.96 -18.95 12.32
N ARG A 124 -15.91 -18.42 11.09
CA ARG A 124 -16.98 -17.59 10.51
C ARG A 124 -18.10 -18.44 9.92
N ASN A 125 -17.78 -19.63 9.43
CA ASN A 125 -18.73 -20.59 8.86
C ASN A 125 -19.62 -21.32 9.90
N GLN A 126 -19.35 -21.13 11.19
CA GLN A 126 -20.13 -21.71 12.30
C GLN A 126 -21.12 -20.70 12.93
N LYS A 127 -21.35 -19.56 12.27
CA LYS A 127 -22.36 -18.58 12.64
C LYS A 127 -23.63 -18.83 11.84
#